data_AF-A0A0Q5HK22-F1
#
_entry.id   AF-A0A0Q5HK22-F1
#
_cell.length_a   1.000
_cell.length_b   1.000
_cell.length_c   1.000
_cell.angle_alpha   90.00
_cell.angle_beta   90.00
_cell.angle_gamma   90.00
#
_symmetry.space_group_name_H-M   'P 1'
#
loop_
_entity.id
_entity.type
_entity.pdbx_description
1 polymer ?
#
loop_
_entity_poly.entity_id
_entity_poly.type
_entity_poly.pdbx_seq_one_letter_code
_entity_poly.pdbx_strand_id
1 'polypeptide(L)'
;MCRLLAYLGTPLFLEDLLIRPEGSLVSQSLKAREARTVVNGDGCGLGWYGERPEPGLYRGVLPAWSDANLASLCRQIRSGLFLAHVRAATSGGVSTANCHPFALGSRLFMHNGQIGDYARVRRQVEGMIPDDAYAARTGTCDSEALFLAALAHGLEDDPAGAFSRTLAAIEALKRPDAEPTRFAAVHTDGHRLFAFRWASDGQPPSLYSRYDAGGVMIASEPCGSEPDAWVAMPSGSVLEAGPGGAWLRAFDVATSTPGARRAA
;
A
#
# COMPACT_ATOMS: atom_id res chain seq x y z
N MET A 1 -8.98 -9.41 -2.47
CA MET A 1 -8.15 -8.18 -2.55
C MET A 1 -8.07 -7.62 -1.15
N CYS A 2 -6.85 -7.39 -0.67
CA CYS A 2 -6.53 -6.96 0.70
C CYS A 2 -7.23 -5.65 1.10
N ARG A 3 -7.24 -5.32 2.39
CA ARG A 3 -7.69 -4.02 2.90
C ARG A 3 -6.54 -3.33 3.63
N LEU A 4 -6.50 -2.01 3.55
CA LEU A 4 -5.46 -1.18 4.17
C LEU A 4 -6.05 0.04 4.86
N LEU A 5 -5.34 0.54 5.87
CA LEU A 5 -5.58 1.80 6.55
C LEU A 5 -4.24 2.50 6.83
N ALA A 6 -4.15 3.79 6.57
CA ALA A 6 -3.02 4.62 6.96
C ALA A 6 -3.49 5.91 7.62
N TYR A 7 -2.68 6.43 8.52
CA TYR A 7 -2.93 7.66 9.24
C TYR A 7 -1.68 8.53 9.27
N LEU A 8 -1.86 9.84 9.10
CA LEU A 8 -0.86 10.88 9.35
C LEU A 8 -1.53 12.06 10.07
N GLY A 9 -1.13 12.36 11.31
CA GLY A 9 -1.72 13.45 12.08
C GLY A 9 -1.33 13.47 13.55
N THR A 10 -2.23 14.01 14.36
CA THR A 10 -2.09 14.09 15.81
C THR A 10 -2.04 12.69 16.43
N PRO A 11 -1.03 12.36 17.25
CA PRO A 11 -0.90 11.01 17.79
C PRO A 11 -2.15 10.53 18.55
N LEU A 12 -2.67 9.38 18.12
CA LEU A 12 -3.82 8.68 18.69
C LEU A 12 -3.48 7.22 18.97
N PHE A 13 -4.28 6.54 19.80
CA PHE A 13 -4.09 5.10 20.01
C PHE A 13 -4.56 4.34 18.78
N LEU A 14 -3.77 3.36 18.34
CA LEU A 14 -4.07 2.66 17.08
C LEU A 14 -5.44 1.96 17.11
N GLU A 15 -5.89 1.49 18.28
CA GLU A 15 -7.21 0.87 18.44
C GLU A 15 -8.38 1.79 18.07
N ASP A 16 -8.20 3.11 18.18
CA ASP A 16 -9.24 4.10 17.87
C ASP A 16 -9.54 4.18 16.38
N LEU A 17 -8.64 3.70 15.52
CA LEU A 17 -8.87 3.57 14.07
C LEU A 17 -8.95 2.11 13.61
N LEU A 18 -8.16 1.21 14.20
CA LEU A 18 -8.00 -0.15 13.69
C LEU A 18 -9.00 -1.16 14.24
N ILE A 19 -9.56 -0.92 15.43
CA ILE A 19 -10.40 -1.91 16.14
C ILE A 19 -11.79 -1.35 16.43
N ARG A 20 -11.88 -0.25 17.18
CA ARG A 20 -13.13 0.28 17.75
C ARG A 20 -14.15 0.77 16.71
N PRO A 21 -13.76 1.44 15.62
CA PRO A 21 -14.74 1.98 14.68
C PRO A 21 -15.63 0.92 14.05
N GLU A 22 -16.89 1.27 13.78
CA GLU A 22 -17.72 0.45 12.91
C GLU A 22 -17.07 0.32 11.53
N GLY A 23 -17.01 -0.91 11.00
CA GLY A 23 -16.29 -1.17 9.75
C GLY A 23 -14.79 -0.91 9.84
N SER A 24 -14.18 -0.98 11.04
CA SER A 24 -12.72 -0.90 11.23
C SER A 24 -11.94 -1.90 10.38
N LEU A 25 -10.63 -1.71 10.23
CA LEU A 25 -9.79 -2.62 9.45
C LEU A 25 -9.87 -4.07 9.95
N VAL A 26 -9.92 -4.27 11.28
CA VAL A 26 -10.14 -5.61 11.86
C VAL A 26 -11.53 -6.15 11.50
N SER A 27 -12.58 -5.34 11.51
CA SER A 27 -13.91 -5.76 11.05
C SER A 27 -13.92 -6.12 9.55
N GLN A 28 -13.25 -5.33 8.72
CA GLN A 28 -13.10 -5.57 7.28
C GLN A 28 -12.31 -6.86 6.98
N SER A 29 -11.45 -7.32 7.90
CA SER A 29 -10.76 -8.59 7.73
C SER A 29 -11.71 -9.79 7.76
N LEU A 30 -12.85 -9.69 8.46
CA LEU A 30 -13.91 -10.71 8.48
C LEU A 30 -15.00 -10.48 7.43
N LYS A 31 -15.37 -9.21 7.20
CA LYS A 31 -16.53 -8.83 6.37
C LYS A 31 -16.26 -7.55 5.59
N ALA A 32 -15.36 -7.61 4.60
CA ALA A 32 -15.15 -6.51 3.67
C ALA A 32 -16.37 -6.31 2.77
N ARG A 33 -16.79 -5.05 2.55
CA ARG A 33 -17.98 -4.70 1.76
C ARG A 33 -17.65 -4.42 0.30
N GLU A 34 -16.45 -3.89 0.03
CA GLU A 34 -16.02 -3.48 -1.32
C GLU A 34 -14.84 -4.30 -1.86
N ALA A 35 -14.37 -5.28 -1.09
CA ALA A 35 -13.35 -6.21 -1.58
C ALA A 35 -13.96 -7.30 -2.48
N ARG A 36 -13.15 -7.79 -3.43
CA ARG A 36 -13.50 -9.00 -4.22
C ARG A 36 -13.68 -10.25 -3.35
N THR A 37 -13.08 -10.26 -2.15
CA THR A 37 -13.11 -11.36 -1.20
C THR A 37 -13.69 -10.84 0.11
N VAL A 38 -14.73 -11.50 0.63
CA VAL A 38 -15.42 -11.08 1.87
C VAL A 38 -14.48 -11.18 3.09
N VAL A 39 -13.60 -12.17 3.10
CA VAL A 39 -12.64 -12.43 4.19
C VAL A 39 -11.21 -12.14 3.72
N ASN A 40 -10.43 -11.46 4.56
CA ASN A 40 -9.00 -11.19 4.40
C ASN A 40 -8.26 -11.83 5.59
N GLY A 41 -8.13 -13.16 5.54
CA GLY A 41 -7.63 -13.98 6.66
C GLY A 41 -6.18 -14.45 6.53
N ASP A 42 -5.48 -14.07 5.47
CA ASP A 42 -4.17 -14.62 5.11
C ASP A 42 -2.99 -13.83 5.73
N GLY A 43 -3.28 -13.13 6.82
CA GLY A 43 -2.33 -12.37 7.61
C GLY A 43 -2.71 -10.92 7.83
N CYS A 44 -1.96 -10.29 8.72
CA CYS A 44 -2.10 -8.89 9.09
C CYS A 44 -0.72 -8.27 9.33
N GLY A 45 -0.67 -6.94 9.32
CA GLY A 45 0.51 -6.23 9.76
C GLY A 45 0.25 -4.77 10.05
N LEU A 46 1.19 -4.21 10.79
CA LEU A 46 1.17 -2.88 11.34
C LEU A 46 2.60 -2.34 11.32
N GLY A 47 2.79 -1.16 10.75
CA GLY A 47 4.01 -0.37 10.87
C GLY A 47 3.67 0.99 11.46
N TRP A 48 4.44 1.47 12.44
CA TRP A 48 4.17 2.74 13.13
C TRP A 48 5.46 3.49 13.44
N TYR A 49 5.38 4.83 13.47
CA TYR A 49 6.50 5.66 13.92
C TYR A 49 6.29 6.08 15.38
N GLY A 50 7.35 5.96 16.17
CA GLY A 50 7.36 6.34 17.58
C GLY A 50 8.49 7.34 17.83
N GLU A 51 9.31 7.08 18.84
CA GLU A 51 10.45 7.95 19.19
C GLU A 51 11.70 7.69 18.32
N ARG A 52 11.74 6.58 17.60
CA ARG A 52 12.86 6.21 16.71
C ARG A 52 12.58 6.65 15.27
N PRO A 53 13.64 6.95 14.48
CA PRO A 53 13.46 7.27 13.06
C PRO A 53 13.02 6.04 12.25
N GLU A 54 13.41 4.84 12.64
CA GLU A 54 12.90 3.60 12.04
C GLU A 54 11.51 3.24 12.58
N PRO A 55 10.59 2.77 11.73
CA PRO A 55 9.27 2.35 12.16
C PRO A 55 9.34 1.05 12.98
N GLY A 56 8.51 0.96 14.02
CA GLY A 56 8.16 -0.33 14.60
C GLY A 56 7.36 -1.15 13.59
N LEU A 57 7.56 -2.47 13.57
CA LEU A 57 6.92 -3.37 12.61
C LEU A 57 6.39 -4.63 13.31
N TYR A 58 5.12 -4.92 13.11
CA TYR A 58 4.46 -6.17 13.46
C TYR A 58 3.84 -6.79 12.22
N ARG A 59 4.12 -8.07 11.96
CA ARG A 59 3.52 -8.82 10.86
C ARG A 59 3.21 -10.24 11.33
N GLY A 60 2.04 -10.73 10.98
CA GLY A 60 1.57 -12.07 11.32
C GLY A 60 0.82 -12.72 10.17
N VAL A 61 0.83 -14.05 10.16
CA VAL A 61 0.00 -14.86 9.25
C VAL A 61 -1.37 -15.18 9.83
N LEU A 62 -1.58 -14.87 11.11
CA LEU A 62 -2.89 -15.01 11.73
C LEU A 62 -3.84 -13.94 11.20
N PRO A 63 -5.13 -14.27 11.08
CA PRO A 63 -6.13 -13.28 10.74
C PRO A 63 -6.26 -12.22 11.83
N ALA A 64 -6.46 -10.96 11.44
CA ALA A 64 -6.44 -9.82 12.35
C ALA A 64 -7.49 -9.93 13.47
N TRP A 65 -8.65 -10.52 13.20
CA TRP A 65 -9.73 -10.67 14.19
C TRP A 65 -9.43 -11.64 15.32
N SER A 66 -8.47 -12.56 15.14
CA SER A 66 -8.08 -13.54 16.16
C SER A 66 -6.68 -13.34 16.72
N ASP A 67 -5.97 -12.30 16.27
CA ASP A 67 -4.61 -12.02 16.73
C ASP A 67 -4.63 -11.20 18.02
N ALA A 68 -4.49 -11.89 19.16
CA ALA A 68 -4.45 -11.25 20.48
C ALA A 68 -3.25 -10.33 20.68
N ASN A 69 -2.12 -10.59 20.01
CA ASN A 69 -0.94 -9.73 20.08
C ASN A 69 -1.19 -8.43 19.33
N LEU A 70 -1.75 -8.49 18.13
CA LEU A 70 -2.17 -7.30 17.39
C LEU A 70 -3.14 -6.45 18.23
N ALA A 71 -4.16 -7.08 18.83
CA ALA A 71 -5.12 -6.38 19.69
C ALA A 71 -4.45 -5.74 20.93
N SER A 72 -3.45 -6.40 21.52
CA SER A 72 -2.67 -5.83 22.62
C SER A 72 -1.84 -4.63 22.17
N LEU A 73 -1.13 -4.75 21.05
CA LEU A 73 -0.32 -3.68 20.47
C LEU A 73 -1.17 -2.45 20.13
N CYS A 74 -2.32 -2.65 19.49
CA CYS A 74 -3.20 -1.54 19.11
C CYS A 74 -3.73 -0.73 20.31
N ARG A 75 -3.92 -1.40 21.46
CA ARG A 75 -4.35 -0.74 22.72
C ARG A 75 -3.25 0.07 23.40
N GLN A 76 -1.99 -0.27 23.17
CA GLN A 76 -0.87 0.34 23.91
C GLN A 76 -0.10 1.35 23.08
N ILE A 77 -0.06 1.19 21.76
CA ILE A 77 0.71 2.05 20.88
C ILE A 77 -0.09 3.30 20.55
N ARG A 78 0.55 4.46 20.76
CA ARG A 78 0.08 5.77 20.31
C ARG A 78 1.02 6.28 19.23
N SER A 79 0.51 6.66 18.06
CA SER A 79 1.32 7.13 16.95
C SER A 79 0.60 8.16 16.09
N GLY A 80 1.36 9.14 15.59
CA GLY A 80 0.88 10.12 14.61
C GLY A 80 1.06 9.67 13.16
N LEU A 81 1.77 8.57 12.90
CA LEU A 81 1.96 8.05 11.55
C LEU A 81 2.06 6.53 11.60
N PHE A 82 1.13 5.84 10.95
CA PHE A 82 1.14 4.39 10.89
C PHE A 82 0.40 3.86 9.66
N LEU A 83 0.78 2.65 9.26
CA LEU A 83 0.20 1.86 8.18
C LEU A 83 -0.24 0.52 8.73
N ALA A 84 -1.46 0.09 8.42
CA ALA A 84 -2.01 -1.19 8.80
C ALA A 84 -2.64 -1.88 7.59
N HIS A 85 -2.50 -3.20 7.52
CA HIS A 85 -2.92 -3.97 6.36
C HIS A 85 -3.41 -5.37 6.77
N VAL A 86 -4.48 -5.83 6.13
CA VAL A 86 -5.01 -7.20 6.27
C VAL A 86 -5.04 -7.87 4.91
N ARG A 87 -4.47 -9.07 4.84
CA ARG A 87 -4.10 -9.74 3.60
C ARG A 87 -5.17 -10.74 3.16
N ALA A 88 -5.50 -10.70 1.88
CA ALA A 88 -6.12 -11.80 1.15
C ALA A 88 -5.14 -12.21 0.04
N ALA A 89 -4.44 -13.33 0.24
CA ALA A 89 -3.32 -13.73 -0.60
C ALA A 89 -3.80 -14.10 -2.01
N THR A 90 -3.48 -13.25 -2.99
CA THR A 90 -3.68 -13.52 -4.42
C THR A 90 -2.39 -14.01 -5.10
N SER A 91 -1.23 -13.60 -4.58
CA SER A 91 0.09 -14.00 -5.03
C SER A 91 1.05 -14.20 -3.85
N GLY A 92 1.99 -15.14 -4.00
CA GLY A 92 2.91 -15.56 -2.94
C GLY A 92 2.24 -16.37 -1.84
N GLY A 93 2.98 -17.30 -1.22
CA GLY A 93 2.46 -18.11 -0.12
C GLY A 93 2.02 -17.29 1.11
N VAL A 94 1.24 -17.92 1.99
CA VAL A 94 0.91 -17.37 3.31
C VAL A 94 2.17 -17.44 4.17
N SER A 95 2.87 -16.32 4.30
CA SER A 95 4.09 -16.19 5.11
C SER A 95 4.20 -14.76 5.63
N THR A 96 4.84 -14.59 6.79
CA THR A 96 5.08 -13.28 7.40
C THR A 96 5.86 -12.36 6.46
N ALA A 97 6.81 -12.91 5.70
CA ALA A 97 7.61 -12.16 4.73
C ALA A 97 6.78 -11.61 3.56
N ASN A 98 5.59 -12.15 3.29
CA ASN A 98 4.67 -11.65 2.27
C ASN A 98 3.57 -10.74 2.84
N CYS A 99 3.55 -10.49 4.16
CA CYS A 99 2.60 -9.57 4.78
C CYS A 99 3.13 -8.13 4.76
N HIS A 100 2.25 -7.20 4.41
CA HIS A 100 2.49 -5.76 4.50
C HIS A 100 2.35 -5.24 5.95
N PRO A 101 2.88 -4.05 6.27
CA PRO A 101 3.73 -3.21 5.40
C PRO A 101 5.16 -3.77 5.27
N PHE A 102 5.80 -3.46 4.14
CA PHE A 102 7.24 -3.64 3.94
C PHE A 102 7.99 -2.43 4.48
N ALA A 103 9.20 -2.66 4.99
CA ALA A 103 10.03 -1.62 5.58
C ALA A 103 11.45 -1.65 5.00
N LEU A 104 12.01 -0.46 4.75
CA LEU A 104 13.43 -0.28 4.44
C LEU A 104 13.92 1.07 5.00
N GLY A 105 14.81 1.04 5.98
CA GLY A 105 15.19 2.24 6.73
C GLY A 105 13.98 2.89 7.39
N SER A 106 13.80 4.20 7.20
CA SER A 106 12.63 4.95 7.69
C SER A 106 11.38 4.81 6.81
N ARG A 107 11.38 3.96 5.79
CA ARG A 107 10.28 3.89 4.82
C ARG A 107 9.35 2.73 5.12
N LEU A 108 8.05 2.96 4.96
CA LEU A 108 7.04 1.91 4.91
C LEU A 108 6.32 1.91 3.56
N PHE A 109 5.89 0.73 3.13
CA PHE A 109 5.08 0.55 1.94
C PHE A 109 4.03 -0.55 2.12
N MET A 110 2.80 -0.29 1.68
CA MET A 110 1.77 -1.32 1.57
C MET A 110 1.00 -1.20 0.26
N HIS A 111 0.53 -2.33 -0.26
CA HIS A 111 -0.07 -2.43 -1.58
C HIS A 111 -1.23 -3.42 -1.58
N ASN A 112 -2.41 -2.90 -1.90
CA ASN A 112 -3.58 -3.67 -2.24
C ASN A 112 -3.74 -3.68 -3.76
N GLY A 113 -3.45 -4.81 -4.38
CA GLY A 113 -3.50 -4.96 -5.82
C GLY A 113 -2.71 -6.18 -6.27
N GLN A 114 -2.25 -6.13 -7.52
CA GLN A 114 -1.44 -7.18 -8.14
C GLN A 114 -0.68 -6.61 -9.33
N ILE A 115 0.50 -7.16 -9.60
CA ILE A 115 1.08 -7.13 -10.95
C ILE A 115 0.48 -8.30 -11.72
N GLY A 116 -0.25 -8.01 -12.79
CA GLY A 116 -0.85 -9.05 -13.62
C GLY A 116 0.21 -9.95 -14.25
N ASP A 117 -0.01 -11.26 -14.23
CA ASP A 117 0.96 -12.27 -14.68
C ASP A 117 2.35 -12.17 -14.02
N TYR A 118 2.42 -11.74 -12.76
CA TYR A 118 3.70 -11.49 -12.07
C TYR A 118 4.72 -12.63 -12.23
N ALA A 119 4.29 -13.90 -12.18
CA ALA A 119 5.20 -15.05 -12.36
C ALA A 119 6.00 -15.02 -13.67
N ARG A 120 5.49 -14.40 -14.73
CA ARG A 120 6.17 -14.28 -16.04
C ARG A 120 7.16 -13.12 -16.12
N VAL A 121 6.93 -12.06 -15.34
CA VAL A 121 7.75 -10.85 -15.33
C VAL A 121 8.63 -10.74 -14.08
N ARG A 122 8.45 -11.63 -13.09
CA ARG A 122 9.10 -11.59 -11.78
C ARG A 122 10.59 -11.39 -11.86
N ARG A 123 11.29 -12.17 -12.70
CA ARG A 123 12.75 -12.09 -12.81
C ARG A 123 13.19 -10.71 -13.30
N GLN A 124 12.47 -10.13 -14.25
CA GLN A 124 12.77 -8.81 -14.80
C GLN A 124 12.45 -7.70 -13.80
N VAL A 125 11.34 -7.82 -13.05
CA VAL A 125 10.98 -6.86 -11.99
C VAL A 125 11.98 -6.92 -10.83
N GLU A 126 12.34 -8.12 -10.37
CA GLU A 126 13.37 -8.29 -9.32
C GLU A 126 14.75 -7.81 -9.80
N GLY A 127 15.04 -7.89 -11.11
CA GLY A 127 16.24 -7.32 -11.71
C GLY A 127 16.28 -5.78 -11.77
N MET A 128 15.19 -5.08 -11.46
CA MET A 128 15.17 -3.62 -11.30
C MET A 128 15.61 -3.18 -9.90
N ILE A 129 15.64 -4.09 -8.92
CA ILE A 129 15.98 -3.77 -7.54
C ILE A 129 17.49 -3.48 -7.45
N PRO A 130 17.92 -2.34 -6.88
CA PRO A 130 19.33 -2.04 -6.66
C PRO A 130 20.03 -3.12 -5.82
N ASP A 131 21.31 -3.40 -6.12
CA ASP A 131 22.09 -4.45 -5.44
C ASP A 131 22.15 -4.27 -3.91
N ASP A 132 22.27 -3.02 -3.45
CA ASP A 132 22.31 -2.65 -2.03
C ASP A 132 20.95 -2.85 -1.32
N ALA A 133 19.84 -2.76 -2.07
CA ALA A 133 18.50 -3.02 -1.58
C ALA A 133 18.07 -4.49 -1.74
N TYR A 134 18.70 -5.26 -2.64
CA TYR A 134 18.31 -6.64 -2.94
C TYR A 134 18.43 -7.57 -1.73
N ALA A 135 19.40 -7.32 -0.85
CA ALA A 135 19.56 -8.07 0.40
C ALA A 135 18.35 -7.92 1.35
N ALA A 136 17.56 -6.84 1.22
CA ALA A 136 16.35 -6.61 2.01
C ALA A 136 15.12 -7.36 1.49
N ARG A 137 15.19 -7.96 0.29
CA ARG A 137 14.11 -8.75 -0.29
C ARG A 137 13.97 -10.08 0.45
N THR A 138 12.89 -10.23 1.21
CA THR A 138 12.67 -11.43 2.05
C THR A 138 11.50 -12.30 1.59
N GLY A 139 10.48 -11.68 1.01
CA GLY A 139 9.30 -12.34 0.49
C GLY A 139 9.44 -12.79 -0.96
N THR A 140 8.31 -13.21 -1.52
CA THR A 140 8.16 -13.63 -2.91
C THR A 140 7.00 -12.92 -3.63
N CYS A 141 6.25 -12.07 -2.93
CA CYS A 141 5.13 -11.33 -3.52
C CYS A 141 5.61 -10.21 -4.46
N ASP A 142 4.72 -9.78 -5.35
CA ASP A 142 4.92 -8.65 -6.26
C ASP A 142 5.13 -7.32 -5.52
N SER A 143 4.47 -7.16 -4.39
CA SER A 143 4.34 -5.89 -3.67
C SER A 143 5.67 -5.42 -3.08
N GLU A 144 6.46 -6.30 -2.48
CA GLU A 144 7.80 -5.96 -1.98
C GLU A 144 8.78 -5.77 -3.15
N ALA A 145 8.68 -6.56 -4.23
CA ALA A 145 9.51 -6.35 -5.41
C ALA A 145 9.26 -4.99 -6.06
N LEU A 146 7.99 -4.57 -6.17
CA LEU A 146 7.59 -3.26 -6.66
C LEU A 146 8.15 -2.14 -5.76
N PHE A 147 8.03 -2.28 -4.44
CA PHE A 147 8.58 -1.31 -3.48
C PHE A 147 10.09 -1.14 -3.63
N LEU A 148 10.83 -2.24 -3.67
CA LEU A 148 12.29 -2.20 -3.76
C LEU A 148 12.76 -1.73 -5.15
N ALA A 149 12.05 -2.09 -6.23
CA ALA A 149 12.35 -1.59 -7.57
C ALA A 149 12.16 -0.07 -7.68
N ALA A 150 11.21 0.51 -6.93
CA ALA A 150 11.01 1.95 -6.92
C ALA A 150 12.22 2.74 -6.40
N LEU A 151 13.10 2.12 -5.61
CA LEU A 151 14.36 2.74 -5.17
C LEU A 151 15.25 3.10 -6.36
N ALA A 152 15.38 2.20 -7.35
CA ALA A 152 16.12 2.46 -8.59
C ALA A 152 15.52 3.61 -9.41
N HIS A 153 14.26 3.93 -9.16
CA HIS A 153 13.52 4.99 -9.86
C HIS A 153 13.39 6.27 -9.05
N GLY A 154 14.20 6.47 -8.01
CA GLY A 154 14.28 7.73 -7.26
C GLY A 154 13.22 7.89 -6.18
N LEU A 155 12.83 6.79 -5.52
CA LEU A 155 11.85 6.80 -4.43
C LEU A 155 12.24 7.73 -3.28
N GLU A 156 13.53 8.02 -3.09
CA GLU A 156 13.98 8.89 -2.01
C GLU A 156 13.61 10.36 -2.23
N ASP A 157 13.69 10.82 -3.48
CA ASP A 157 13.51 12.23 -3.82
C ASP A 157 12.10 12.52 -4.34
N ASP A 158 11.57 11.63 -5.18
CA ASP A 158 10.31 11.80 -5.90
C ASP A 158 9.47 10.51 -5.82
N PRO A 159 8.79 10.24 -4.69
CA PRO A 159 8.01 9.02 -4.53
C PRO A 159 6.94 8.83 -5.60
N ALA A 160 6.24 9.92 -6.00
CA ALA A 160 5.20 9.83 -6.99
C ALA A 160 5.76 9.48 -8.38
N GLY A 161 6.79 10.17 -8.84
CA GLY A 161 7.41 9.82 -10.12
C GLY A 161 8.14 8.48 -10.06
N ALA A 162 8.70 8.07 -8.91
CA ALA A 162 9.35 6.78 -8.76
C ALA A 162 8.38 5.62 -8.99
N PHE A 163 7.22 5.64 -8.33
CA PHE A 163 6.20 4.61 -8.57
C PHE A 163 5.61 4.70 -9.98
N SER A 164 5.44 5.90 -10.56
CA SER A 164 5.00 6.05 -11.95
C SER A 164 5.99 5.39 -12.93
N ARG A 165 7.29 5.70 -12.81
CA ARG A 165 8.37 5.11 -13.64
C ARG A 165 8.48 3.60 -13.45
N THR A 166 8.36 3.12 -12.22
CA THR A 166 8.39 1.69 -11.89
C THR A 166 7.23 0.94 -12.54
N LEU A 167 5.99 1.47 -12.40
CA LEU A 167 4.81 0.88 -13.02
C LEU A 167 4.91 0.91 -14.56
N ALA A 168 5.41 2.00 -15.14
CA ALA A 168 5.62 2.09 -16.58
C ALA A 168 6.61 1.03 -17.08
N ALA A 169 7.72 0.82 -16.36
CA ALA A 169 8.70 -0.22 -16.68
C ALA A 169 8.08 -1.63 -16.55
N ILE A 170 7.26 -1.87 -15.53
CA ILE A 170 6.53 -3.15 -15.37
C ILE A 170 5.55 -3.38 -16.52
N GLU A 171 4.75 -2.37 -16.89
CA GLU A 171 3.79 -2.50 -17.99
C GLU A 171 4.48 -2.75 -19.34
N ALA A 172 5.67 -2.17 -19.57
CA ALA A 172 6.45 -2.43 -20.77
C ALA A 172 6.97 -3.88 -20.88
N LEU A 173 7.08 -4.60 -19.77
CA LEU A 173 7.46 -6.02 -19.75
C LEU A 173 6.29 -6.97 -20.02
N LYS A 174 5.05 -6.50 -19.82
CA LYS A 174 3.85 -7.30 -19.92
C LYS A 174 3.44 -7.47 -21.39
N ARG A 175 2.77 -8.59 -21.67
CA ARG A 175 2.15 -8.82 -22.98
C ARG A 175 0.89 -7.98 -23.12
N PRO A 176 0.44 -7.66 -24.35
CA PRO A 176 -0.79 -6.91 -24.57
C PRO A 176 -2.04 -7.53 -23.95
N ASP A 177 -2.07 -8.85 -23.78
CA ASP A 177 -3.18 -9.63 -23.22
C ASP A 177 -2.98 -10.00 -21.74
N ALA A 178 -1.92 -9.49 -21.10
CA ALA A 178 -1.62 -9.80 -19.70
C ALA A 178 -2.71 -9.28 -18.76
N GLU A 179 -2.86 -9.93 -17.61
CA GLU A 179 -3.78 -9.47 -16.58
C GLU A 179 -3.50 -8.00 -16.18
N PRO A 180 -4.53 -7.24 -15.77
CA PRO A 180 -4.36 -5.84 -15.42
C PRO A 180 -3.54 -5.69 -14.13
N THR A 181 -2.68 -4.67 -14.10
CA THR A 181 -2.01 -4.25 -12.88
C THR A 181 -2.95 -3.38 -12.07
N ARG A 182 -3.07 -3.67 -10.77
CA ARG A 182 -3.88 -2.96 -9.80
C ARG A 182 -2.94 -2.35 -8.78
N PHE A 183 -3.07 -1.06 -8.51
CA PHE A 183 -2.17 -0.33 -7.62
C PHE A 183 -2.96 0.63 -6.71
N ALA A 184 -3.53 0.08 -5.64
CA ALA A 184 -3.95 0.89 -4.49
C ALA A 184 -2.88 0.74 -3.40
N ALA A 185 -2.04 1.75 -3.21
CA ALA A 185 -0.86 1.63 -2.37
C ALA A 185 -0.68 2.84 -1.46
N VAL A 186 0.04 2.65 -0.35
CA VAL A 186 0.48 3.73 0.51
C VAL A 186 1.97 3.58 0.78
N HIS A 187 2.71 4.66 0.61
CA HIS A 187 4.12 4.81 0.94
C HIS A 187 4.31 5.92 1.96
N THR A 188 5.31 5.81 2.81
CA THR A 188 5.75 6.92 3.68
C THR A 188 7.25 6.83 3.94
N ASP A 189 7.88 7.99 4.12
CA ASP A 189 9.28 8.18 4.52
C ASP A 189 9.45 8.43 6.04
N GLY A 190 8.37 8.38 6.80
CA GLY A 190 8.32 8.74 8.23
C GLY A 190 7.84 10.16 8.52
N HIS A 191 7.68 10.99 7.48
CA HIS A 191 7.22 12.38 7.62
C HIS A 191 6.08 12.73 6.66
N ARG A 192 6.13 12.19 5.44
CA ARG A 192 5.13 12.35 4.39
C ARG A 192 4.46 11.03 4.09
N LEU A 193 3.21 11.09 3.66
CA LEU A 193 2.41 9.95 3.25
C LEU A 193 1.97 10.14 1.80
N PHE A 194 2.15 9.11 0.99
CA PHE A 194 1.73 9.07 -0.40
C PHE A 194 0.74 7.94 -0.58
N ALA A 195 -0.49 8.24 -0.99
CA ALA A 195 -1.51 7.25 -1.31
C ALA A 195 -1.81 7.27 -2.81
N PHE A 196 -1.79 6.09 -3.44
CA PHE A 196 -1.91 5.93 -4.88
C PHE A 196 -3.16 5.12 -5.21
N ARG A 197 -3.93 5.54 -6.22
CA ARG A 197 -5.05 4.77 -6.75
C ARG A 197 -4.97 4.70 -8.28
N TRP A 198 -4.47 3.59 -8.81
CA TRP A 198 -4.26 3.40 -10.25
C TRP A 198 -4.46 1.95 -10.69
N ALA A 199 -4.85 1.75 -11.95
CA ALA A 199 -4.84 0.45 -12.61
C ALA A 199 -4.68 0.60 -14.13
N SER A 200 -4.07 -0.40 -14.76
CA SER A 200 -3.74 -0.37 -16.20
C SER A 200 -4.96 -0.39 -17.13
N ASP A 201 -6.13 -0.78 -16.65
CA ASP A 201 -7.40 -0.82 -17.40
C ASP A 201 -8.45 0.19 -16.85
N GLY A 202 -8.03 1.10 -15.95
CA GLY A 202 -8.90 2.09 -15.33
C GLY A 202 -9.79 1.59 -14.19
N GLN A 203 -9.66 0.34 -13.72
CA GLN A 203 -10.49 -0.25 -12.64
C GLN A 203 -9.72 -0.49 -11.32
N PRO A 204 -9.12 0.52 -10.68
CA PRO A 204 -8.31 0.31 -9.47
C PRO A 204 -9.15 -0.18 -8.28
N PRO A 205 -8.52 -0.89 -7.32
CA PRO A 205 -9.15 -1.17 -6.04
C PRO A 205 -9.64 0.12 -5.38
N SER A 206 -10.68 0.02 -4.54
CA SER A 206 -11.20 1.16 -3.80
C SER A 206 -10.15 1.72 -2.84
N LEU A 207 -10.11 3.05 -2.76
CA LEU A 207 -9.28 3.81 -1.85
C LEU A 207 -9.95 5.14 -1.58
N TYR A 208 -10.10 5.46 -0.31
CA TYR A 208 -10.77 6.65 0.18
C TYR A 208 -9.80 7.46 1.02
N SER A 209 -10.02 8.76 1.02
CA SER A 209 -9.33 9.70 1.90
C SER A 209 -10.34 10.45 2.75
N ARG A 210 -9.97 10.69 4.01
CA ARG A 210 -10.69 11.56 4.94
C ARG A 210 -9.69 12.53 5.56
N TYR A 211 -10.11 13.78 5.72
CA TYR A 211 -9.33 14.84 6.34
C TYR A 211 -10.18 15.46 7.44
N ASP A 212 -9.59 15.67 8.60
CA ASP A 212 -10.17 16.47 9.67
C ASP A 212 -9.07 17.28 10.38
N ALA A 213 -9.45 18.01 11.43
CA ALA A 213 -8.50 18.79 12.21
C ALA A 213 -7.41 17.93 12.88
N GLY A 214 -7.65 16.63 13.03
CA GLY A 214 -6.74 15.68 13.64
C GLY A 214 -5.71 15.12 12.66
N GLY A 215 -6.02 14.99 11.37
CA GLY A 215 -5.06 14.53 10.36
C GLY A 215 -5.69 14.00 9.07
N VAL A 216 -4.88 13.21 8.35
CA VAL A 216 -5.24 12.55 7.10
C VAL A 216 -5.36 11.05 7.35
N MET A 217 -6.47 10.48 6.91
CA MET A 217 -6.73 9.04 6.91
C MET A 217 -6.91 8.54 5.48
N ILE A 218 -6.32 7.38 5.21
CA ILE A 218 -6.47 6.66 3.95
C ILE A 218 -6.96 5.26 4.28
N ALA A 219 -8.02 4.81 3.62
CA ALA A 219 -8.56 3.46 3.85
C ALA A 219 -9.08 2.85 2.56
N SER A 220 -9.06 1.52 2.48
CA SER A 220 -9.70 0.82 1.36
C SER A 220 -11.22 0.99 1.35
N GLU A 221 -11.83 1.15 2.53
CA GLU A 221 -13.28 1.33 2.69
C GLU A 221 -13.54 2.35 3.82
N PRO A 222 -14.59 3.18 3.72
CA PRO A 222 -15.00 4.07 4.79
C PRO A 222 -15.24 3.31 6.10
N CYS A 223 -14.75 3.87 7.21
CA CYS A 223 -14.96 3.33 8.55
C CYS A 223 -15.28 4.45 9.56
N GLY A 224 -15.84 4.06 10.70
CA GLY A 224 -16.30 4.97 11.74
C GLY A 224 -17.73 5.47 11.55
N SER A 225 -18.15 6.38 12.42
CA SER A 225 -19.53 6.87 12.52
C SER A 225 -19.92 7.92 11.49
N GLU A 226 -18.96 8.41 10.70
CA GLU A 226 -19.18 9.44 9.67
C GLU A 226 -18.70 8.92 8.31
N PRO A 227 -19.40 7.94 7.71
CA PRO A 227 -19.00 7.37 6.43
C PRO A 227 -19.00 8.42 5.30
N ASP A 228 -19.88 9.42 5.37
CA ASP A 228 -19.99 10.50 4.37
C ASP A 228 -18.81 11.47 4.39
N ALA A 229 -17.98 11.46 5.44
CA ALA A 229 -16.75 12.23 5.51
C ALA A 229 -15.60 11.64 4.66
N TRP A 230 -15.78 10.42 4.15
CA TRP A 230 -14.80 9.75 3.30
C TRP A 230 -15.06 10.06 1.82
N VAL A 231 -14.02 10.54 1.14
CA VAL A 231 -14.06 10.85 -0.29
C VAL A 231 -13.30 9.78 -1.05
N ALA A 232 -13.95 9.15 -2.03
CA ALA A 232 -13.28 8.22 -2.92
C ALA A 232 -12.19 8.94 -3.72
N MET A 233 -10.95 8.46 -3.65
CA MET A 233 -9.86 9.01 -4.45
C MET A 233 -10.13 8.74 -5.94
N PRO A 234 -9.96 9.68 -6.87
CA PRO A 234 -10.14 9.42 -8.30
C PRO A 234 -9.20 8.31 -8.81
N SER A 235 -9.61 7.58 -9.85
CA SER A 235 -8.71 6.67 -10.57
C SER A 235 -7.60 7.48 -11.27
N GLY A 236 -6.35 7.00 -11.19
CA GLY A 236 -5.19 7.72 -11.72
C GLY A 236 -4.83 8.93 -10.87
N SER A 237 -4.92 8.81 -9.55
CA SER A 237 -4.55 9.89 -8.63
C SER A 237 -3.51 9.46 -7.59
N VAL A 238 -2.76 10.44 -7.12
CA VAL A 238 -1.90 10.34 -5.94
C VAL A 238 -2.25 11.46 -4.97
N LEU A 239 -2.42 11.10 -3.71
CA LEU A 239 -2.48 12.04 -2.61
C LEU A 239 -1.12 12.08 -1.91
N GLU A 240 -0.57 13.28 -1.76
CA GLU A 240 0.59 13.54 -0.90
C GLU A 240 0.12 14.30 0.34
N ALA A 241 0.48 13.83 1.53
CA ALA A 241 0.18 14.48 2.81
C ALA A 241 1.46 14.64 3.64
N GLY A 242 1.60 15.76 4.34
CA GLY A 242 2.77 16.09 5.15
C GLY A 242 2.53 17.31 6.07
N PRO A 243 3.58 17.86 6.69
CA PRO A 243 3.46 19.00 7.60
C PRO A 243 2.82 20.26 6.99
N GLY A 244 2.85 20.40 5.66
CA GLY A 244 2.27 21.54 4.93
C GLY A 244 0.83 21.36 4.46
N GLY A 245 0.20 20.22 4.75
CA GLY A 245 -1.16 19.89 4.28
C GLY A 245 -1.20 18.64 3.41
N ALA A 246 -2.26 18.53 2.61
CA ALA A 246 -2.47 17.41 1.70
C ALA A 246 -2.89 17.90 0.31
N TRP A 247 -2.35 17.24 -0.72
CA TRP A 247 -2.55 17.61 -2.12
C TRP A 247 -2.85 16.38 -2.95
N LEU A 248 -4.02 16.39 -3.57
CA LEU A 248 -4.43 15.40 -4.54
C LEU A 248 -4.03 15.87 -5.94
N ARG A 249 -3.29 15.05 -6.68
CA ARG A 249 -2.89 15.33 -8.06
C ARG A 249 -3.06 14.11 -8.96
N ALA A 250 -3.01 14.35 -10.27
CA ALA A 250 -2.98 13.28 -11.26
C ALA A 250 -1.75 12.38 -11.04
N PHE A 251 -1.94 11.08 -11.26
CA PHE A 251 -0.92 10.07 -11.22
C PHE A 251 -0.93 9.32 -12.55
N ASP A 252 -0.10 9.81 -13.46
CA ASP A 252 0.04 9.27 -14.79
C ASP A 252 1.17 8.25 -14.83
N VAL A 253 0.87 7.06 -15.35
CA VAL A 253 1.86 6.05 -15.68
C VAL A 253 2.08 6.13 -17.18
N ALA A 254 3.17 6.79 -17.58
CA ALA A 254 3.51 6.95 -18.98
C ALA A 254 3.97 5.61 -19.57
N THR A 255 3.05 4.84 -20.13
CA THR A 255 3.41 3.67 -20.93
C THR A 255 4.04 4.20 -22.22
N SER A 256 5.33 3.95 -22.44
CA SER A 256 5.91 4.19 -23.75
C SER A 256 5.17 3.28 -24.73
N THR A 257 4.30 3.85 -25.57
CA THR A 257 3.79 3.14 -26.74
C THR A 257 5.01 2.60 -27.49
N PRO A 258 5.11 1.30 -27.81
CA PRO A 258 6.21 0.81 -28.61
C PRO A 258 6.19 1.62 -29.90
N GLY A 259 7.18 2.50 -30.05
CA GLY A 259 7.26 3.41 -31.18
C GLY A 259 7.14 2.60 -32.45
N ALA A 260 6.23 3.02 -33.33
CA ALA A 260 6.18 2.56 -34.70
C ALA A 260 7.62 2.47 -35.21
N ARG A 261 8.04 1.25 -35.58
CA ARG A 261 9.32 1.05 -36.27
C ARG A 261 9.33 2.03 -37.42
N ARG A 262 10.21 3.03 -37.37
CA ARG A 262 10.55 3.78 -38.57
C ARG A 262 11.14 2.76 -39.53
N ALA A 263 10.40 2.48 -40.61
CA ALA A 263 10.98 1.87 -41.77
C ALA A 263 12.02 2.86 -42.33
N ALA A 264 13.28 2.45 -42.27
CA ALA A 264 14.36 2.85 -43.16
C ALA A 264 15.34 1.68 -43.22
#